data_AF-A0A4V4HP12-F1
#
_entry.id   AF-A0A4V4HP12-F1
#
_cell.length_a   1.000
_cell.length_b   1.000
_cell.length_c   1.000
_cell.angle_alpha   90.00
_cell.angle_beta   90.00
_cell.angle_gamma   90.00
#
_symmetry.space_group_name_H-M   'P 1'
#
loop_
_entity.id
_entity.type
_entity.pdbx_description
1 polymer ?
#
loop_
_entity_poly.entity_id
_entity_poly.type
_entity_poly.pdbx_seq_one_letter_code
_entity_poly.pdbx_strand_id
1 'polypeptide(L)' 'MGRFLLDDAEALLFAAHPAIRLETFAANTAARAFYEARGWRPGAPLEGEPARLAYVKHAD' A
#
# COMPACT_ATOMS: atom_id res chain seq x y z
N MET A 1 -13.90 8.44 1.93
CA MET A 1 -12.87 8.97 2.87
C MET A 1 -11.48 8.39 2.62
N GLY A 2 -11.31 7.06 2.57
CA GLY A 2 -9.98 6.43 2.43
C GLY A 2 -9.11 6.91 1.25
N ARG A 3 -9.74 7.32 0.14
CA ARG A 3 -9.05 7.95 -1.00
C ARG A 3 -8.28 9.23 -0.61
N PHE A 4 -8.93 10.17 0.07
CA PHE A 4 -8.32 11.47 0.39
C PHE A 4 -7.13 11.32 1.34
N LEU A 5 -7.26 10.46 2.34
CA LEU A 5 -6.17 10.14 3.27
C LEU A 5 -4.97 9.51 2.54
N LEU A 6 -5.24 8.60 1.61
CA LEU A 6 -4.17 7.96 0.86
C LEU A 6 -3.55 8.91 -0.17
N ASP A 7 -4.32 9.79 -0.82
CA ASP A 7 -3.80 10.82 -1.73
C ASP A 7 -2.86 11.78 -0.97
N ASP A 8 -3.26 12.24 0.23
CA ASP A 8 -2.46 13.14 1.07
C ASP A 8 -1.17 12.48 1.59
N ALA A 9 -1.27 11.23 2.07
CA ALA A 9 -0.12 10.46 2.52
C ALA A 9 0.88 10.18 1.39
N GLU A 10 0.39 9.84 0.18
CA GLU A 10 1.22 9.66 -1.01
C GLU A 10 1.97 10.95 -1.35
N ALA A 11 1.27 12.09 -1.40
CA ALA A 11 1.88 13.38 -1.70
C ALA A 11 2.98 13.76 -0.69
N LEU A 12 2.74 13.56 0.60
CA LEU A 12 3.72 13.84 1.65
C LEU A 12 4.95 12.94 1.55
N LEU A 13 4.76 11.63 1.39
CA LEU A 13 5.86 10.67 1.42
C LEU A 13 6.70 10.70 0.14
N PHE A 14 6.07 10.88 -1.03
CA PHE A 14 6.79 10.98 -2.30
C PHE A 14 7.64 12.24 -2.42
N ALA A 15 7.40 13.27 -1.59
CA ALA A 15 8.29 14.44 -1.51
C ALA A 15 9.71 14.09 -1.04
N ALA A 16 9.89 12.98 -0.29
CA ALA A 16 11.18 12.59 0.28
C ALA A 16 11.62 11.17 -0.09
N HIS A 17 10.71 10.33 -0.61
CA HIS A 17 10.97 8.91 -0.86
C HIS A 17 10.58 8.52 -2.29
N PRO A 18 11.49 7.92 -3.09
CA PRO A 18 11.19 7.49 -4.45
C PRO A 18 10.26 6.28 -4.52
N ALA A 19 10.07 5.59 -3.39
CA ALA A 19 9.15 4.49 -3.24
C ALA A 19 8.60 4.46 -1.81
N ILE A 20 7.34 4.08 -1.68
CA ILE A 20 6.65 3.90 -0.40
C ILE A 20 6.11 2.49 -0.30
N ARG A 21 6.05 1.97 0.93
CA ARG A 21 5.58 0.63 1.23
C ARG A 21 4.51 0.68 2.31
N LEU A 22 3.47 -0.14 2.14
CA LEU A 22 2.48 -0.40 3.18
C LEU A 22 2.34 -1.90 3.40
N GLU A 23 1.86 -2.26 4.59
CA GLU A 23 1.53 -3.64 4.94
C GLU A 23 0.03 -3.75 5.18
N THR A 24 -0.56 -4.86 4.77
CA THR A 24 -1.96 -5.18 5.05
C THR A 24 -2.12 -6.67 5.33
N PHE A 25 -3.21 -7.07 5.98
CA PHE A 25 -3.51 -8.48 6.17
C PHE A 25 -3.91 -9.11 4.84
N ALA A 26 -3.43 -10.34 4.58
CA ALA A 26 -3.79 -11.09 3.39
C ALA A 26 -5.32 -11.30 3.28
N ALA A 27 -5.99 -11.43 4.43
CA ALA A 27 -7.45 -11.57 4.52
C ALA A 27 -8.23 -10.26 4.25
N ASN A 28 -7.59 -9.09 4.26
CA ASN A 28 -8.28 -7.81 4.05
C ASN A 28 -8.46 -7.50 2.56
N THR A 29 -9.35 -8.26 1.91
CA THR A 29 -9.60 -8.20 0.46
C THR A 29 -10.06 -6.82 -0.02
N ALA A 30 -10.85 -6.10 0.78
CA ALA A 30 -11.32 -4.76 0.46
C ALA A 30 -10.16 -3.74 0.39
N ALA A 31 -9.26 -3.76 1.37
CA ALA A 31 -8.09 -2.87 1.38
C ALA A 31 -7.14 -3.20 0.22
N ARG A 32 -6.89 -4.49 -0.04
CA ARG A 32 -6.07 -4.96 -1.15
C ARG A 32 -6.57 -4.45 -2.49
N ALA A 33 -7.85 -4.68 -2.80
CA ALA A 33 -8.47 -4.18 -4.02
C ALA A 33 -8.41 -2.65 -4.14
N PHE A 34 -8.59 -1.94 -3.02
CA PHE A 34 -8.49 -0.48 -2.98
C PHE A 34 -7.07 0.02 -3.32
N TYR A 35 -6.01 -0.60 -2.79
CA TYR A 35 -4.63 -0.22 -3.10
C TYR A 35 -4.27 -0.55 -4.56
N GLU A 36 -4.64 -1.73 -5.04
CA GLU A 36 -4.38 -2.17 -6.42
C GLU A 36 -5.02 -1.23 -7.45
N ALA A 37 -6.27 -0.83 -7.22
CA ALA A 37 -6.97 0.15 -8.06
C ALA A 37 -6.30 1.54 -8.10
N ARG A 38 -5.35 1.81 -7.19
CA ARG A 38 -4.62 3.08 -7.05
C ARG A 38 -3.15 2.97 -7.47
N GLY A 39 -2.79 1.89 -8.16
CA GLY A 39 -1.46 1.69 -8.75
C GLY A 39 -0.45 1.06 -7.79
N TRP A 40 -0.86 0.64 -6.60
CA TRP A 40 0.02 -0.11 -5.71
C TRP A 40 0.21 -1.53 -6.22
N ARG A 41 1.45 -2.01 -6.20
CA ARG A 41 1.81 -3.35 -6.66
C ARG A 41 2.00 -4.28 -5.46
N PRO A 42 1.37 -5.46 -5.46
CA PRO A 42 1.59 -6.43 -4.39
C PRO A 42 3.04 -6.93 -4.43
N GLY A 43 3.67 -6.95 -3.27
CA GLY A 43 4.98 -7.56 -3.03
C GLY A 43 4.86 -8.98 -2.49
N ALA A 44 5.99 -9.50 -2.02
CA ALA A 44 6.02 -10.82 -1.39
C ALA A 44 5.19 -10.86 -0.08
N PRO A 45 4.57 -12.01 0.24
CA PRO A 45 4.03 -12.26 1.56
C PRO A 45 5.07 -12.01 2.65
N LEU A 46 4.60 -11.50 3.77
CA LEU A 46 5.43 -11.25 4.94
C LEU A 46 5.32 -12.42 5.90
N GLU A 47 6.46 -12.78 6.50
CA GLU A 47 6.49 -13.81 7.55
C GLU A 47 5.71 -13.39 8.80
N GLY A 48 5.14 -14.38 9.46
CA GLY A 48 4.40 -14.24 10.71
C GLY A 48 2.89 -14.40 10.59
N GLU A 49 2.25 -14.60 11.75
CA GLU A 49 0.81 -14.72 11.87
C GLU A 49 0.20 -13.52 12.62
N PRO A 50 -0.93 -12.97 12.14
CA PRO A 50 -1.67 -13.39 10.93
C PRO A 50 -0.94 -13.01 9.63
N ALA A 51 -1.24 -13.74 8.55
CA ALA A 51 -0.61 -13.55 7.25
C ALA A 51 -0.76 -12.10 6.74
N ARG A 52 0.36 -11.50 6.32
CA ARG A 52 0.44 -10.13 5.81
C ARG A 52 1.01 -10.09 4.40
N LEU A 53 0.65 -9.05 3.67
CA LEU A 53 1.16 -8.71 2.34
C LEU A 53 1.75 -7.31 2.40
N ALA A 54 2.84 -7.12 1.67
CA ALA A 54 3.35 -5.79 1.40
C ALA A 54 2.84 -5.28 0.06
N TYR A 55 2.64 -3.97 -0.04
CA TYR A 55 2.43 -3.28 -1.29
C TYR A 55 3.49 -2.19 -1.46
N VAL A 56 3.92 -1.98 -2.70
CA VAL A 56 4.86 -0.92 -3.07
C VAL A 56 4.28 -0.03 -4.14
N LYS A 57 4.52 1.27 -4.03
CA LYS A 57 4.27 2.25 -5.08
C LYS A 57 5.50 3.14 -5.24
N HIS A 58 5.85 3.41 -6.48
CA HIS A 58 6.96 4.30 -6.85
C HIS A 58 6.40 5.68 -7.19
N ALA A 59 7.19 6.73 -6.96
CA ALA A 59 6.90 8.04 -7.54
C ALA A 59 6.93 7.90 -9.07
N ASP A 60 5.91 8.42 -9.74
CA ASP A 60 5.84 8.47 -11.21
C ASP A 60 6.85 9.47 -11.78
#